data_AF-A0A1G0C5I5-F1
#
_entry.id   AF-A0A1G0C5I5-F1
#
_cell.length_a   1.000
_cell.length_b   1.000
_cell.length_c   1.000
_cell.angle_alpha   90.00
_cell.angle_beta   90.00
_cell.angle_gamma   90.00
#
_symmetry.space_group_name_H-M   'P 1'
#
loop_
_entity.id
_entity.type
_entity.pdbx_description
1 polymer ?
#
loop_
_entity_poly.entity_id
_entity_poly.type
_entity_poly.pdbx_seq_one_letter_code
_entity_poly.pdbx_strand_id
1 'polypeptide(L)'
;MMKSEEIKQLFEQFEAAAAELQGVECWSARELQALLGYSKWENFEKVIQKAKDACKNAGEEITYHFPDVRKMITKGKGAMDEIDDILLTR
;
A
#
# COMPACT_ATOMS: atom_id res chain seq x y z
N MET A 1 18.00 18.66 5.78
CA MET A 1 17.56 18.54 4.38
C MET A 1 17.85 17.11 3.95
N MET A 2 16.88 16.39 3.38
CA MET A 2 17.13 15.04 2.85
C MET A 2 18.18 15.10 1.74
N LYS A 3 19.07 14.11 1.69
CA LYS A 3 20.12 14.07 0.66
C LYS A 3 19.54 13.60 -0.67
N SER A 4 20.08 14.07 -1.80
CA SER A 4 19.61 13.67 -3.13
C SER A 4 19.63 12.15 -3.34
N GLU A 5 20.64 11.46 -2.80
CA GLU A 5 20.73 10.00 -2.84
C GLU A 5 19.60 9.32 -2.05
N GLU A 6 19.21 9.86 -0.89
CA GLU A 6 18.11 9.30 -0.09
C GLU A 6 16.77 9.43 -0.82
N ILE A 7 16.56 10.55 -1.54
CA ILE A 7 15.36 10.76 -2.36
C ILE A 7 15.30 9.74 -3.51
N LYS A 8 16.43 9.50 -4.18
CA LYS A 8 16.50 8.51 -5.28
C LYS A 8 16.24 7.09 -4.78
N GLN A 9 16.85 6.70 -3.67
CA GLN A 9 16.64 5.37 -3.08
C GLN A 9 15.18 5.18 -2.67
N LEU A 10 14.56 6.19 -2.07
CA LEU A 10 13.16 6.11 -1.70
C LEU A 10 12.26 5.99 -2.93
N PHE A 11 12.53 6.77 -3.97
CA PHE A 11 11.81 6.67 -5.25
C PHE A 11 11.89 5.27 -5.86
N GLU A 12 13.10 4.69 -5.91
CA GLU A 12 13.31 3.32 -6.40
C GLU A 12 12.53 2.28 -5.57
N GLN A 13 12.40 2.48 -4.25
CA GLN A 13 11.59 1.60 -3.40
C GLN A 13 10.09 1.71 -3.69
N PHE A 14 9.57 2.92 -3.97
CA PHE A 14 8.18 3.11 -4.37
C PHE A 14 7.87 2.44 -5.73
N GLU A 15 8.77 2.58 -6.70
CA GLU A 15 8.61 1.91 -8.00
C GLU A 15 8.72 0.38 -7.85
N ALA A 16 9.63 -0.12 -7.01
CA ALA A 16 9.78 -1.56 -6.78
C ALA A 16 8.59 -2.19 -6.01
N ALA A 17 7.85 -1.40 -5.25
CA ALA A 17 6.64 -1.85 -4.56
C ALA A 17 5.40 -1.89 -5.48
N ALA A 18 5.48 -1.32 -6.69
CA ALA A 18 4.39 -1.37 -7.65
C ALA A 18 4.27 -2.80 -8.23
N ALA A 19 3.03 -3.24 -8.39
CA ALA A 19 2.68 -4.50 -9.01
C ALA A 19 1.53 -4.30 -9.98
N GLU A 20 1.39 -5.17 -10.98
CA GLU A 20 0.27 -5.14 -11.90
C GLU A 20 -0.78 -6.19 -11.51
N LEU A 21 -2.02 -5.75 -11.36
CA LEU A 21 -3.18 -6.64 -11.22
C LEU A 21 -4.14 -6.37 -12.37
N GLN A 22 -4.34 -7.37 -13.24
CA GLN A 22 -5.27 -7.31 -14.37
C GLN A 22 -5.04 -6.08 -15.29
N GLY A 23 -3.78 -5.72 -15.55
CA GLY A 23 -3.44 -4.57 -16.38
C GLY A 23 -3.49 -3.22 -15.66
N VAL A 24 -3.75 -3.19 -14.35
CA VAL A 24 -3.77 -1.98 -13.53
C VAL A 24 -2.58 -2.02 -12.57
N GLU A 25 -1.74 -0.97 -12.61
CA GLU A 25 -0.67 -0.80 -11.63
C GLU A 25 -1.25 -0.45 -10.27
N CYS A 26 -0.73 -1.11 -9.23
CA CYS A 26 -1.20 -0.99 -7.88
C CYS A 26 -0.07 -1.16 -6.88
N TRP A 27 -0.27 -0.63 -5.67
CA TRP A 27 0.60 -0.86 -4.53
C TRP A 27 -0.09 -1.69 -3.47
N SER A 28 0.65 -2.58 -2.80
CA SER A 28 0.23 -3.15 -1.52
C SER A 28 0.19 -2.05 -0.46
N ALA A 29 -0.96 -1.83 0.18
CA ALA A 29 -1.07 -0.88 1.28
C ALA A 29 -0.12 -1.24 2.44
N ARG A 30 0.12 -2.53 2.70
CA ARG A 30 1.10 -2.99 3.70
C ARG A 30 2.54 -2.57 3.38
N GLU A 31 2.94 -2.60 2.11
CA GLU A 31 4.25 -2.10 1.68
C GLU A 31 4.32 -0.59 1.73
N LEU A 32 3.30 0.08 1.20
CA LEU A 32 3.24 1.53 1.15
C LEU A 32 3.25 2.15 2.54
N GLN A 33 2.60 1.50 3.51
CA GLN A 33 2.67 1.85 4.93
C GLN A 33 4.13 2.01 5.39
N ALA A 34 4.97 1.02 5.11
CA ALA A 34 6.35 0.99 5.56
C ALA A 34 7.20 2.07 4.89
N LEU A 35 7.03 2.26 3.58
CA LEU A 35 7.73 3.29 2.81
C LEU A 35 7.38 4.71 3.27
N LEU A 36 6.12 4.93 3.67
CA LEU A 36 5.64 6.21 4.21
C LEU A 36 5.93 6.38 5.71
N GLY A 37 6.61 5.43 6.35
CA GLY A 37 7.06 5.55 7.74
C GLY A 37 5.98 5.30 8.80
N TYR A 38 4.85 4.68 8.43
CA TYR A 38 3.82 4.30 9.40
C TYR A 38 4.23 3.01 10.11
N SER A 39 4.45 3.08 11.42
CA SER A 39 4.86 1.91 12.23
C SER A 39 3.71 0.97 12.59
N LYS A 40 2.47 1.48 12.59
CA LYS A 40 1.26 0.73 12.98
C LYS A 40 0.23 0.76 11.87
N TRP A 41 -0.32 -0.41 11.53
CA TRP A 41 -1.33 -0.53 10.47
C TRP A 41 -2.58 0.28 10.78
N GLU A 42 -3.06 0.28 12.02
CA GLU A 42 -4.33 0.94 12.37
C GLU A 42 -4.28 2.45 12.12
N ASN A 43 -3.08 3.03 12.07
CA ASN A 43 -2.90 4.43 11.70
C ASN A 43 -2.95 4.65 10.19
N PHE A 44 -2.35 3.76 9.41
CA PHE A 44 -2.33 3.86 7.95
C PHE A 44 -3.68 3.47 7.35
N GLU A 45 -4.35 2.46 7.90
CA GLU A 45 -5.71 2.08 7.54
C GLU A 45 -6.68 3.26 7.65
N LYS A 46 -6.57 4.08 8.71
CA LYS A 46 -7.39 5.31 8.83
C LYS A 46 -7.13 6.32 7.71
N VAL A 47 -5.91 6.38 7.17
CA VAL A 47 -5.57 7.22 6.01
C VAL A 47 -6.23 6.65 4.76
N ILE A 48 -6.17 5.34 4.57
CA ILE A 48 -6.84 4.65 3.46
C ILE A 48 -8.35 4.86 3.52
N GLN A 49 -8.98 4.78 4.70
CA GLN A 49 -10.41 5.05 4.83
C GLN A 49 -10.78 6.46 4.41
N LYS A 50 -9.98 7.47 4.79
CA LYS A 50 -10.17 8.84 4.30
C LYS A 50 -9.99 8.96 2.78
N ALA A 51 -9.07 8.19 2.19
CA ALA A 51 -8.89 8.13 0.75
C ALA A 51 -10.09 7.47 0.05
N LYS A 52 -10.65 6.39 0.61
CA LYS A 52 -11.88 5.74 0.15
C LYS A 52 -13.06 6.72 0.18
N ASP A 53 -13.22 7.48 1.28
CA ASP A 53 -14.25 8.53 1.39
C ASP A 53 -14.09 9.62 0.33
N ALA A 54 -12.86 10.09 0.10
CA ALA A 54 -12.57 11.10 -0.93
C ALA A 54 -12.86 10.59 -2.35
N CYS A 55 -12.45 9.35 -2.66
CA CYS A 55 -12.72 8.67 -3.92
C CYS A 55 -14.23 8.55 -4.19
N LYS A 56 -14.99 8.09 -3.19
CA LYS A 56 -16.46 8.05 -3.27
C LYS A 56 -17.08 9.42 -3.48
N ASN A 57 -16.59 10.44 -2.77
CA ASN A 57 -17.09 11.81 -2.91
C ASN A 57 -16.77 12.42 -4.29
N ALA A 58 -15.73 11.92 -4.97
CA ALA A 58 -15.43 12.25 -6.36
C ALA A 58 -16.34 11.54 -7.38
N GLY A 59 -17.19 10.62 -6.92
CA GLY A 59 -18.10 9.83 -7.76
C GLY A 59 -17.50 8.53 -8.30
N GLU A 60 -16.31 8.16 -7.85
CA GLU A 60 -15.61 6.94 -8.27
C GLU A 60 -16.05 5.72 -7.44
N GLU A 61 -15.90 4.54 -8.03
CA GLU A 61 -16.22 3.27 -7.38
C GLU A 61 -15.02 2.80 -6.52
N ILE A 62 -15.24 2.63 -5.21
CA ILE A 62 -14.16 2.32 -4.26
C ILE A 62 -13.47 1.00 -4.58
N THR A 63 -14.22 -0.06 -4.93
CA THR A 63 -13.64 -1.40 -5.14
C THR A 63 -12.71 -1.48 -6.35
N TYR A 64 -12.86 -0.57 -7.33
CA TYR A 64 -11.93 -0.44 -8.45
C TYR A 64 -10.56 0.08 -7.99
N HIS A 65 -10.54 1.03 -7.04
CA HIS A 65 -9.31 1.68 -6.59
C HIS A 65 -8.68 1.05 -5.34
N PHE A 66 -9.50 0.39 -4.53
CA PHE A 66 -9.13 -0.14 -3.23
C PHE A 66 -9.64 -1.59 -3.02
N PRO A 67 -9.29 -2.55 -3.89
CA PRO A 67 -9.73 -3.92 -3.71
C PRO A 67 -9.05 -4.53 -2.48
N ASP A 68 -9.87 -5.16 -1.63
CA ASP A 68 -9.39 -5.88 -0.46
C ASP A 68 -8.78 -7.21 -0.92
N VAL A 69 -7.54 -7.48 -0.49
CA VAL A 69 -6.78 -8.68 -0.83
C VAL A 69 -6.15 -9.27 0.42
N ARG A 70 -5.43 -10.37 0.26
CA ARG A 70 -4.67 -10.99 1.33
C ARG A 70 -3.20 -11.08 0.97
N LYS A 71 -2.34 -10.85 1.96
CA LYS A 71 -0.90 -10.90 1.83
C LYS A 71 -0.32 -12.00 2.69
N MET A 72 0.48 -12.86 2.07
CA MET A 72 1.27 -13.84 2.79
C MET A 72 2.51 -13.18 3.40
N ILE A 73 2.71 -13.36 4.70
CA ILE A 73 3.87 -12.87 5.44
C ILE A 73 4.60 -14.03 6.11
N THR A 74 5.91 -13.86 6.29
CA THR A 74 6.71 -14.82 7.07
C THR A 74 6.79 -14.36 8.53
N LYS A 75 6.31 -15.20 9.44
CA LYS A 75 6.50 -15.06 10.89
C LYS A 75 7.82 -15.69 11.33
N GLY A 76 8.21 -15.39 12.58
CA GLY A 76 9.39 -15.98 13.20
C GLY A 76 9.40 -17.51 13.09
N LYS A 77 10.57 -18.07 12.79
CA LYS A 77 10.83 -19.51 12.53
C LYS A 77 10.27 -20.05 11.19
N GLY A 78 9.96 -19.18 10.24
CA GLY A 78 9.59 -19.60 8.87
C GLY A 78 8.12 -20.02 8.72
N ALA A 79 7.30 -19.85 9.75
CA ALA A 79 5.86 -20.01 9.62
C ALA A 79 5.29 -18.92 8.70
N MET A 80 4.39 -19.28 7.79
CA MET A 80 3.67 -18.31 6.97
C MET A 80 2.33 -17.97 7.62
N ASP A 81 1.91 -16.72 7.50
CA ASP A 81 0.58 -16.28 7.90
C ASP A 81 -0.02 -15.38 6.84
N GLU A 82 -1.35 -15.31 6.81
CA GLU A 82 -2.10 -14.50 5.87
C GLU A 82 -2.72 -13.31 6.60
N ILE A 83 -2.43 -12.10 6.13
CA ILE A 83 -2.98 -10.86 6.69
C ILE A 83 -3.82 -10.12 5.65
N ASP A 84 -4.82 -9.39 6.11
CA ASP A 84 -5.60 -8.50 5.25
C ASP A 84 -4.72 -7.38 4.69
N ASP A 85 -4.91 -7.08 3.42
CA ASP A 85 -4.23 -5.99 2.70
C ASP A 85 -5.22 -5.33 1.73
N ILE A 86 -4.86 -4.17 1.22
CA ILE A 86 -5.66 -3.39 0.29
C ILE A 86 -4.73 -2.99 -0.85
N LEU A 87 -5.09 -3.28 -2.10
CA LEU A 87 -4.32 -2.72 -3.21
C LEU A 87 -4.77 -1.29 -3.45
N LEU A 88 -3.82 -0.43 -3.83
CA LEU A 88 -4.04 0.98 -4.10
C LEU A 88 -3.67 1.22 -5.55
N THR A 89 -4.64 1.47 -6.42
CA THR A 89 -4.36 1.76 -7.83
C THR A 89 -3.49 3.01 -7.96
N ARG A 90 -2.46 2.95 -8.82
CA ARG A 90 -1.50 4.02 -9.06
C ARG A 90 -1.98 5.02 -10.12
#